data_AF-A0A8T4ABC0-F1
#
_entry.id   AF-A0A8T4ABC0-F1
#
_cell.length_a   1.000
_cell.length_b   1.000
_cell.length_c   1.000
_cell.angle_alpha   90.00
_cell.angle_beta   90.00
_cell.angle_gamma   90.00
#
_symmetry.space_group_name_H-M   'P 1'
#
loop_
_entity.id
_entity.type
_entity.pdbx_description
1 polymer ?
#
loop_
_entity_poly.entity_id
_entity_poly.type
_entity_poly.pdbx_seq_one_letter_code
_entity_poly.pdbx_strand_id
1 'polypeptide(L)'
;MYGAVVDSMKVYFVGKVDRQLVKRAIAVASQLIKVPAGLEIYAVESPRKFHLVLRRLPYATQSLVKQAFSLNKISFSTQVRGRKIIVLVLNRAMLQNPDALVGLLLHELTHIKQQNEGLTDYINQAFQKAFLSKVAHMHHPRFSADALVKTFVELGLISTLLLKDLYATTALIESGYERYVVAHYKSRFSDNKLCQAPINLRLLHRLVRRDLDLLVSAARVEAYVAAVFLPLCGMKTKQAKELRKFIEMCYPTQVKDCEQNCRPLMRLYAKEFSYSQAFCNNFFKVMLERFIKEIK
;
A
#
# COMPACT_ATOMS: atom_id res chain seq x y z
N MET A 1 -1.66 -26.03 -9.35
CA MET A 1 -2.20 -24.69 -9.69
C MET A 1 -3.24 -24.88 -10.78
N TYR A 2 -4.40 -24.25 -10.67
CA TYR A 2 -5.50 -24.35 -11.65
C TYR A 2 -5.79 -22.95 -12.20
N GLY A 3 -6.03 -22.85 -13.52
CA GLY A 3 -6.39 -21.61 -14.21
C GLY A 3 -7.87 -21.62 -14.59
N ALA A 4 -8.54 -20.47 -14.49
CA ALA A 4 -9.90 -20.25 -14.99
C ALA A 4 -9.96 -18.89 -15.72
N VAL A 5 -10.89 -18.76 -16.67
CA VAL A 5 -11.24 -17.47 -17.27
C VAL A 5 -12.50 -16.93 -16.61
N VAL A 6 -12.47 -15.67 -16.19
CA VAL A 6 -13.63 -14.94 -15.63
C VAL A 6 -13.62 -13.56 -16.25
N ASP A 7 -14.66 -13.18 -16.99
CA ASP A 7 -14.82 -11.83 -17.58
C ASP A 7 -13.55 -11.29 -18.27
N SER A 8 -12.94 -12.07 -19.15
CA SER A 8 -11.67 -11.82 -19.87
C SER A 8 -10.38 -11.86 -19.04
N MET A 9 -10.46 -12.07 -17.73
CA MET A 9 -9.32 -12.23 -16.83
C MET A 9 -8.84 -13.69 -16.76
N LYS A 10 -7.53 -13.88 -16.64
CA LYS A 10 -6.94 -15.19 -16.32
C LYS A 10 -6.72 -15.29 -14.82
N VAL A 11 -7.43 -16.20 -14.15
CA VAL A 11 -7.37 -16.37 -12.70
C VAL A 11 -6.65 -17.67 -12.35
N TYR A 12 -5.59 -17.59 -11.57
CA TYR A 12 -4.77 -18.71 -11.13
C TYR A 12 -4.91 -18.92 -9.62
N PHE A 13 -5.19 -20.15 -9.22
CA PHE A 13 -5.34 -20.52 -7.81
C PHE A 13 -4.11 -21.25 -7.27
N VAL A 14 -3.50 -20.70 -6.23
CA VAL A 14 -2.25 -21.17 -5.61
C VAL A 14 -2.50 -21.60 -4.16
N GLY A 15 -2.67 -22.90 -3.96
CA GLY A 15 -2.99 -23.50 -2.66
C GLY A 15 -4.45 -23.90 -2.52
N LYS A 16 -4.91 -24.10 -1.28
CA LYS A 16 -6.30 -24.40 -0.92
C LYS A 16 -7.10 -23.10 -0.80
N VAL A 17 -7.35 -22.47 -1.94
CA VAL A 17 -8.18 -21.26 -2.04
C VAL A 17 -9.62 -21.65 -2.37
N ASP A 18 -10.59 -21.06 -1.69
CA ASP A 18 -12.00 -21.15 -2.09
C ASP A 18 -12.20 -20.44 -3.44
N ARG A 19 -12.30 -21.25 -4.50
CA ARG A 19 -12.37 -20.76 -5.87
C ARG A 19 -13.69 -20.05 -6.15
N GLN A 20 -14.79 -20.51 -5.55
CA GLN A 20 -16.11 -19.94 -5.81
C GLN A 20 -16.25 -18.59 -5.13
N LEU A 21 -15.71 -18.45 -3.91
CA LEU A 21 -15.63 -17.15 -3.25
C LEU A 21 -14.85 -16.13 -4.10
N VAL A 22 -13.64 -16.50 -4.56
CA VAL A 22 -12.81 -15.60 -5.37
C VAL A 22 -13.47 -15.26 -6.71
N LYS A 23 -14.05 -16.24 -7.41
CA LYS A 23 -14.76 -16.00 -8.67
C LYS A 23 -15.93 -15.03 -8.49
N ARG A 24 -16.73 -15.20 -7.44
CA ARG A 24 -17.84 -14.29 -7.12
C ARG A 24 -17.35 -12.88 -6.81
N ALA A 25 -16.28 -12.75 -6.03
CA ALA A 25 -15.70 -11.45 -5.73
C ALA A 25 -15.16 -10.75 -6.98
N ILE A 26 -14.54 -11.49 -7.90
CA ILE A 26 -14.09 -10.97 -9.21
C ILE A 26 -15.28 -10.50 -10.05
N ALA A 27 -16.34 -11.31 -10.15
CA ALA A 27 -17.53 -10.93 -10.90
C ALA A 27 -18.15 -9.64 -10.35
N VAL A 28 -18.31 -9.52 -9.03
CA VAL A 28 -18.80 -8.29 -8.39
C VAL A 28 -17.87 -7.11 -8.67
N ALA A 29 -16.56 -7.27 -8.48
CA ALA A 29 -15.61 -6.18 -8.73
C ALA A 29 -15.65 -5.73 -10.20
N SER A 30 -15.79 -6.65 -11.15
CA SER A 30 -15.84 -6.34 -12.59
C SER A 30 -17.07 -5.53 -13.03
N GLN A 31 -18.17 -5.64 -12.28
CA GLN A 31 -19.38 -4.84 -12.49
C GLN A 31 -19.22 -3.41 -11.96
N LEU A 32 -18.33 -3.21 -10.99
CA LEU A 32 -18.12 -1.92 -10.32
C LEU A 32 -17.01 -1.11 -10.99
N ILE A 33 -15.92 -1.75 -11.41
CA ILE A 33 -14.80 -1.07 -12.07
C ILE A 33 -14.45 -1.76 -13.39
N LYS A 34 -14.18 -0.96 -14.42
CA LYS A 34 -13.76 -1.47 -15.73
C LYS A 34 -12.46 -2.25 -15.59
N VAL A 35 -12.54 -3.55 -15.89
CA VAL A 35 -11.38 -4.44 -15.86
C VAL A 35 -10.55 -4.28 -17.14
N PRO A 36 -9.23 -4.08 -17.04
CA PRO A 36 -8.37 -4.02 -18.21
C PRO A 36 -8.22 -5.39 -18.87
N ALA A 37 -8.22 -5.41 -20.20
CA ALA A 37 -7.99 -6.62 -20.97
C ALA A 37 -6.62 -7.27 -20.65
N GLY A 38 -6.58 -8.60 -20.67
CA GLY A 38 -5.36 -9.37 -20.45
C GLY A 38 -4.86 -9.40 -19.01
N LEU A 39 -5.70 -9.00 -18.04
CA LEU A 39 -5.36 -9.05 -16.61
C LEU A 39 -5.20 -10.50 -16.12
N GLU A 40 -4.09 -10.76 -15.43
CA GLU A 40 -3.81 -12.01 -14.75
C GLU A 40 -3.94 -11.82 -13.23
N ILE A 41 -4.76 -12.65 -12.57
CA ILE A 41 -4.97 -12.64 -11.12
C ILE A 41 -4.41 -13.93 -10.54
N TYR A 42 -3.50 -13.83 -9.58
CA TYR A 42 -2.96 -14.95 -8.83
C TYR A 42 -3.52 -14.91 -7.41
N ALA A 43 -4.51 -15.75 -7.11
CA ALA A 43 -5.07 -15.91 -5.78
C ALA A 43 -4.23 -16.91 -4.98
N VAL A 44 -3.56 -16.44 -3.93
CA VAL A 44 -2.57 -17.17 -3.15
C VAL A 44 -3.06 -17.36 -1.72
N GLU A 45 -3.12 -18.61 -1.27
CA GLU A 45 -3.57 -18.98 0.08
C GLU A 45 -2.68 -18.40 1.20
N SER A 46 -1.37 -18.26 0.95
CA SER A 46 -0.46 -17.67 1.93
C SER A 46 0.81 -17.11 1.28
N PRO A 47 1.49 -16.14 1.93
CA PRO A 47 2.77 -15.61 1.46
C PRO A 47 3.82 -16.70 1.19
N ARG A 48 3.81 -17.81 1.95
CA ARG A 48 4.76 -18.92 1.81
C ARG A 48 4.70 -19.60 0.44
N LYS A 49 3.55 -19.53 -0.24
CA LYS A 49 3.32 -20.15 -1.55
C LYS A 49 3.64 -19.23 -2.72
N PHE A 50 4.12 -18.00 -2.47
CA PHE A 50 4.43 -17.02 -3.51
C PHE A 50 5.47 -17.52 -4.54
N HIS A 51 6.41 -18.36 -4.14
CA HIS A 51 7.39 -18.95 -5.05
C HIS A 51 6.73 -19.73 -6.22
N LEU A 52 5.51 -20.26 -6.03
CA LEU A 52 4.74 -20.92 -7.08
C LEU A 52 4.21 -19.94 -8.12
N VAL A 53 3.94 -18.68 -7.74
CA VAL A 53 3.60 -17.59 -8.67
C VAL A 53 4.82 -17.29 -9.54
N LEU A 54 6.00 -17.11 -8.94
CA LEU A 54 7.23 -16.78 -9.67
C LEU A 54 7.57 -17.83 -10.74
N ARG A 55 7.40 -19.12 -10.45
CA ARG A 55 7.65 -20.22 -11.41
C ARG A 55 6.79 -20.15 -12.69
N ARG A 56 5.68 -19.41 -12.68
CA ARG A 56 4.80 -19.23 -13.85
C ARG A 56 5.13 -17.99 -14.66
N LEU A 57 5.87 -17.07 -14.08
CA LEU A 57 6.21 -15.83 -14.72
C LEU A 57 7.47 -16.01 -15.57
N PRO A 58 7.55 -15.37 -16.74
CA PRO A 58 8.78 -15.31 -17.51
C PRO A 58 9.93 -14.80 -16.64
N TYR A 59 11.15 -15.32 -16.83
CA TYR A 59 12.31 -14.97 -16.02
C TYR A 59 12.51 -13.45 -15.91
N ALA A 60 12.33 -12.73 -17.03
CA ALA A 60 12.42 -11.27 -17.08
C ALA A 60 11.39 -10.51 -16.23
N THR A 61 10.29 -11.15 -15.83
CA THR A 61 9.24 -10.58 -14.97
C THR A 61 9.43 -10.96 -13.50
N GLN A 62 10.18 -12.04 -13.23
CA GLN A 62 10.32 -12.58 -11.87
C GLN A 62 11.02 -11.61 -10.92
N SER A 63 12.03 -10.87 -11.36
CA SER A 63 12.77 -9.93 -10.50
C SER A 63 11.88 -8.81 -9.97
N LEU A 64 11.11 -8.16 -10.85
CA LEU A 64 10.18 -7.08 -10.49
C LEU A 64 9.06 -7.57 -9.58
N VAL A 65 8.48 -8.73 -9.91
CA VAL A 65 7.41 -9.33 -9.10
C VAL A 65 7.93 -9.78 -7.73
N LYS A 66 9.16 -10.31 -7.67
CA LYS A 66 9.84 -10.64 -6.41
C LYS A 66 10.13 -9.40 -5.58
N GLN A 67 10.55 -8.30 -6.20
CA GLN A 67 10.79 -7.02 -5.52
C GLN A 67 9.49 -6.49 -4.91
N ALA A 68 8.41 -6.41 -5.70
CA ALA A 68 7.09 -5.97 -5.23
C ALA A 68 6.61 -6.81 -4.03
N PHE A 69 6.77 -8.13 -4.09
CA PHE A 69 6.40 -9.00 -2.98
C PHE A 69 7.34 -8.89 -1.78
N SER A 70 8.64 -8.68 -1.96
CA SER A 70 9.60 -8.55 -0.86
C SER A 70 9.36 -7.32 0.02
N LEU A 71 8.90 -6.23 -0.58
CA LEU A 71 8.60 -4.97 0.10
C LEU A 71 7.34 -5.08 0.96
N ASN A 72 6.36 -5.85 0.48
CA ASN A 72 4.98 -5.76 0.95
C ASN A 72 4.52 -7.04 1.65
N LYS A 73 4.94 -8.24 1.20
CA LYS A 73 4.47 -9.57 1.66
C LYS A 73 2.93 -9.72 1.71
N ILE A 74 2.21 -8.83 1.03
CA ILE A 74 0.76 -8.70 0.95
C ILE A 74 0.33 -8.77 -0.51
N SER A 75 -0.96 -8.59 -0.77
CA SER A 75 -1.49 -8.38 -2.11
C SER A 75 -0.89 -7.15 -2.79
N PHE A 76 -0.70 -7.22 -4.10
CA PHE A 76 -0.21 -6.12 -4.91
C PHE A 76 -0.58 -6.27 -6.38
N SER A 77 -0.47 -5.18 -7.11
CA SER A 77 -0.64 -5.07 -8.55
C SER A 77 0.63 -4.55 -9.22
N THR A 78 0.89 -5.02 -10.43
CA THR A 78 2.03 -4.57 -11.23
C THR A 78 1.77 -4.75 -12.71
N GLN A 79 2.46 -3.96 -13.54
CA GLN A 79 2.47 -4.11 -14.98
C GLN A 79 3.91 -4.27 -15.46
N VAL A 80 4.18 -5.37 -16.17
CA VAL A 80 5.52 -5.69 -16.68
C VAL A 80 5.41 -6.13 -18.13
N ARG A 81 6.06 -5.39 -19.04
CA ARG A 81 6.11 -5.69 -20.49
C ARG A 81 4.70 -5.94 -21.08
N GLY A 82 3.76 -5.05 -20.78
CA GLY A 82 2.37 -5.15 -21.23
C GLY A 82 1.49 -6.14 -20.46
N ARG A 83 2.06 -7.00 -19.60
CA ARG A 83 1.28 -7.92 -18.75
C ARG A 83 0.82 -7.20 -17.49
N LYS A 84 -0.48 -7.26 -17.20
CA LYS A 84 -1.09 -6.72 -15.98
C LYS A 84 -1.30 -7.87 -15.01
N ILE A 85 -0.70 -7.79 -13.84
CA ILE A 85 -0.68 -8.87 -12.85
C ILE A 85 -1.19 -8.33 -11.53
N ILE A 86 -2.16 -9.01 -10.94
CA ILE A 86 -2.55 -8.85 -9.54
C ILE A 86 -2.21 -10.14 -8.80
N VAL A 87 -1.50 -10.02 -7.69
CA VAL A 87 -1.29 -11.11 -6.74
C VAL A 87 -2.14 -10.82 -5.51
N LEU A 88 -3.12 -11.68 -5.23
CA LEU A 88 -3.98 -11.59 -4.07
C LEU A 88 -3.45 -12.56 -3.00
N VAL A 89 -2.93 -12.03 -1.91
CA VAL A 89 -2.55 -12.82 -0.74
C VAL A 89 -3.74 -12.85 0.20
N LEU A 90 -4.41 -14.00 0.29
CA LEU A 90 -5.65 -14.16 1.04
C LEU A 90 -5.35 -14.49 2.50
N ASN A 91 -6.03 -13.83 3.44
CA ASN A 91 -6.01 -14.20 4.86
C ASN A 91 -7.36 -14.77 5.29
N ARG A 92 -7.41 -15.39 6.48
CA ARG A 92 -8.63 -16.03 7.00
C ARG A 92 -9.80 -15.05 7.15
N ALA A 93 -9.52 -13.83 7.58
CA ALA A 93 -10.54 -12.80 7.76
C ALA A 93 -11.18 -12.37 6.42
N MET A 94 -10.40 -12.29 5.33
CA MET A 94 -10.92 -12.00 3.99
C MET A 94 -11.77 -13.15 3.44
N LEU A 95 -11.40 -14.40 3.74
CA LEU A 95 -12.19 -15.55 3.31
C LEU A 95 -13.56 -15.64 4.01
N GLN A 96 -13.71 -15.02 5.19
CA GLN A 96 -14.96 -14.98 5.95
C GLN A 96 -15.83 -13.77 5.60
N ASN A 97 -15.29 -12.80 4.87
CA ASN A 97 -15.99 -11.57 4.51
C ASN A 97 -15.85 -11.29 3.00
N PRO A 98 -16.84 -11.68 2.18
CA PRO A 98 -16.81 -11.47 0.73
C PRO A 98 -16.57 -10.00 0.33
N ASP A 99 -17.15 -9.05 1.06
CA ASP A 99 -16.97 -7.62 0.80
C ASP A 99 -15.51 -7.17 1.00
N ALA A 100 -14.78 -7.81 1.92
CA ALA A 100 -13.37 -7.52 2.13
C ALA A 100 -12.50 -7.97 0.95
N LEU A 101 -12.86 -9.07 0.31
CA LEU A 101 -12.18 -9.55 -0.90
C LEU A 101 -12.52 -8.69 -2.12
N VAL A 102 -13.79 -8.26 -2.25
CA VAL A 102 -14.18 -7.28 -3.27
C VAL A 102 -13.44 -5.98 -3.07
N GLY A 103 -13.36 -5.46 -1.83
CA GLY A 103 -12.61 -4.24 -1.53
C GLY A 103 -11.11 -4.34 -1.86
N LEU A 104 -10.48 -5.48 -1.56
CA LEU A 104 -9.09 -5.73 -1.98
C LEU A 104 -8.95 -5.72 -3.50
N LEU A 105 -9.85 -6.39 -4.23
CA LEU A 105 -9.82 -6.43 -5.69
C LEU A 105 -9.99 -5.04 -6.29
N LEU A 106 -10.96 -4.26 -5.79
CA LEU A 106 -11.20 -2.89 -6.22
C LEU A 106 -9.97 -2.00 -5.98
N HIS A 107 -9.28 -2.17 -4.85
CA HIS A 107 -8.03 -1.47 -4.54
C HIS A 107 -6.95 -1.75 -5.59
N GLU A 108 -6.69 -3.02 -5.86
CA GLU A 108 -5.66 -3.42 -6.84
C GLU A 108 -6.04 -3.08 -8.28
N LEU A 109 -7.32 -3.15 -8.64
CA LEU A 109 -7.81 -2.71 -9.95
C LEU A 109 -7.67 -1.19 -10.12
N THR A 110 -7.87 -0.43 -9.05
CA THR A 110 -7.69 1.03 -9.05
C THR A 110 -6.23 1.39 -9.26
N HIS A 111 -5.28 0.68 -8.63
CA HIS A 111 -3.86 0.84 -8.90
C HIS A 111 -3.51 0.62 -10.37
N ILE A 112 -4.05 -0.42 -11.00
CA ILE A 112 -3.83 -0.68 -12.42
C ILE A 112 -4.47 0.42 -13.29
N LYS A 113 -5.68 0.88 -12.95
CA LYS A 113 -6.34 1.99 -13.66
C LYS A 113 -5.47 3.25 -13.61
N GLN A 114 -5.06 3.66 -12.43
CA GLN A 114 -4.18 4.82 -12.20
C GLN A 114 -2.84 4.68 -12.91
N GLN A 115 -2.29 3.46 -12.97
CA GLN A 115 -1.08 3.20 -13.73
C GLN A 115 -1.29 3.42 -15.24
N ASN A 116 -2.41 2.98 -15.80
CA ASN A 116 -2.73 3.24 -17.22
C ASN A 116 -2.99 4.73 -17.51
N GLU A 117 -3.41 5.50 -16.50
CA GLU A 117 -3.63 6.95 -16.57
C GLU A 117 -2.33 7.76 -16.37
N GLY A 118 -1.18 7.10 -16.20
CA GLY A 118 0.12 7.77 -16.03
C GLY A 118 0.40 8.29 -14.61
N LEU A 119 -0.49 8.06 -13.64
CA LEU A 119 -0.32 8.54 -12.26
C LEU A 119 0.94 8.00 -11.59
N THR A 120 1.28 6.73 -11.88
CA THR A 120 2.51 6.12 -11.36
C THR A 120 3.76 6.85 -11.86
N ASP A 121 3.75 7.35 -13.09
CA ASP A 121 4.89 8.07 -13.65
C ASP A 121 5.05 9.45 -13.01
N TYR A 122 3.94 10.17 -12.79
CA TYR A 122 3.94 11.44 -12.04
C TYR A 122 4.50 11.28 -10.63
N ILE A 123 4.06 10.24 -9.91
CA ILE A 123 4.54 9.92 -8.56
C ILE A 123 6.04 9.61 -8.58
N ASN A 124 6.51 8.79 -9.53
CA ASN A 124 7.91 8.42 -9.64
C ASN A 124 8.81 9.63 -9.97
N GLN A 125 8.37 10.51 -10.87
CA GLN A 125 9.09 11.75 -11.19
C GLN A 125 9.19 12.68 -9.97
N ALA A 126 8.09 12.83 -9.22
CA ALA A 126 8.07 13.64 -8.00
C ALA A 126 9.01 13.05 -6.93
N PHE A 127 9.00 11.72 -6.75
CA PHE A 127 9.93 11.01 -5.88
C PHE A 127 11.38 11.28 -6.27
N GLN A 128 11.75 11.07 -7.54
CA GLN A 128 13.12 11.30 -8.01
C GLN A 128 13.58 12.73 -7.77
N LYS A 129 12.72 13.71 -8.09
CA LYS A 129 13.01 15.13 -7.92
C LYS A 129 13.17 15.52 -6.45
N ALA A 130 12.33 14.99 -5.56
CA ALA A 130 12.32 15.38 -4.15
C ALA A 130 13.37 14.63 -3.31
N PHE A 131 13.48 13.31 -3.46
CA PHE A 131 14.36 12.48 -2.63
C PHE A 131 15.77 12.34 -3.22
N LEU A 132 15.89 11.80 -4.44
CA LEU A 132 17.22 11.40 -4.96
C LEU A 132 18.15 12.60 -5.12
N SER A 133 17.64 13.72 -5.62
CA SER A 133 18.44 14.94 -5.85
C SER A 133 18.98 15.56 -4.56
N LYS A 134 18.26 15.43 -3.44
CA LYS A 134 18.62 16.06 -2.16
C LYS A 134 19.47 15.17 -1.28
N VAL A 135 19.21 13.86 -1.32
CA VAL A 135 19.89 12.87 -0.47
C VAL A 135 21.34 12.68 -0.88
N ALA A 136 21.65 12.81 -2.18
CA ALA A 136 23.00 12.69 -2.71
C ALA A 136 24.01 13.69 -2.10
N HIS A 137 23.52 14.81 -1.56
CA HIS A 137 24.35 15.87 -0.98
C HIS A 137 24.24 15.95 0.56
N MET A 138 23.62 14.97 1.21
CA MET A 138 23.51 14.97 2.67
C MET A 138 24.79 14.49 3.34
N HIS A 139 25.27 15.30 4.28
CA HIS A 139 26.33 14.92 5.21
C HIS A 139 25.75 14.71 6.61
N HIS A 140 26.15 13.62 7.27
CA HIS A 140 25.73 13.33 8.63
C HIS A 140 26.93 12.88 9.48
N PRO A 141 27.07 13.34 10.73
CA PRO A 141 28.24 13.03 11.57
C PRO A 141 28.34 11.55 11.99
N ARG A 142 27.26 10.77 11.87
CA ARG A 142 27.19 9.38 12.35
C ARG A 142 27.00 8.32 11.28
N PHE A 143 26.50 8.70 10.11
CA PHE A 143 26.10 7.75 9.08
C PHE A 143 26.87 8.05 7.81
N SER A 144 27.36 7.00 7.14
CA SER A 144 28.02 7.15 5.85
C SER A 144 27.03 7.65 4.80
N ALA A 145 27.56 8.31 3.75
CA ALA A 145 26.75 8.77 2.63
C ALA A 145 25.97 7.60 1.98
N ASP A 146 26.61 6.44 1.79
CA ASP A 146 25.98 5.26 1.20
C ASP A 146 24.82 4.72 2.05
N ALA A 147 24.98 4.69 3.38
CA ALA A 147 23.92 4.26 4.29
C ALA A 147 22.72 5.21 4.21
N LEU A 148 22.97 6.53 4.20
CA LEU A 148 21.92 7.53 4.03
C LEU A 148 21.20 7.39 2.69
N VAL A 149 21.94 7.26 1.58
CA VAL A 149 21.36 7.07 0.24
C VAL A 149 20.46 5.85 0.21
N LYS A 150 20.97 4.70 0.67
CA LYS A 150 20.21 3.45 0.72
C LYS A 150 18.92 3.60 1.55
N THR A 151 19.02 4.12 2.77
CA THR A 151 17.86 4.30 3.65
C THR A 151 16.82 5.25 3.06
N PHE A 152 17.23 6.39 2.52
CA PHE A 152 16.28 7.36 1.98
C PHE A 152 15.64 6.90 0.66
N VAL A 153 16.33 6.08 -0.14
CA VAL A 153 15.70 5.38 -1.27
C VAL A 153 14.57 4.48 -0.76
N GLU A 154 14.81 3.69 0.29
CA GLU A 154 13.77 2.83 0.88
C GLU A 154 12.59 3.65 1.45
N LEU A 155 12.87 4.75 2.16
CA LEU A 155 11.85 5.66 2.69
C LEU A 155 11.04 6.33 1.58
N GLY A 156 11.70 6.68 0.48
CA GLY A 156 11.04 7.22 -0.71
C GLY A 156 10.12 6.20 -1.37
N LEU A 157 10.55 4.93 -1.49
CA LEU A 157 9.70 3.84 -1.98
C LEU A 157 8.48 3.61 -1.08
N ILE A 158 8.64 3.67 0.24
CA ILE A 158 7.52 3.61 1.21
C ILE A 158 6.56 4.78 0.98
N SER A 159 7.08 5.99 0.77
CA SER A 159 6.29 7.19 0.51
C SER A 159 5.51 7.09 -0.80
N THR A 160 6.13 6.53 -1.85
CA THR A 160 5.47 6.23 -3.13
C THR A 160 4.30 5.27 -2.94
N LEU A 161 4.48 4.19 -2.17
CA LEU A 161 3.40 3.24 -1.89
C LEU A 161 2.27 3.89 -1.09
N LEU A 162 2.60 4.69 -0.07
CA LEU A 162 1.62 5.48 0.69
C LEU A 162 0.79 6.38 -0.22
N LEU A 163 1.44 7.17 -1.09
CA LEU A 163 0.73 8.10 -1.96
C LEU A 163 -0.20 7.36 -2.95
N LYS A 164 0.26 6.24 -3.51
CA LYS A 164 -0.59 5.38 -4.35
C LYS A 164 -1.81 4.88 -3.58
N ASP A 165 -1.62 4.38 -2.37
CA ASP A 165 -2.74 3.86 -1.56
C ASP A 165 -3.71 4.97 -1.13
N LEU A 166 -3.21 6.19 -0.86
CA LEU A 166 -4.07 7.35 -0.61
C LEU A 166 -4.93 7.67 -1.83
N TYR A 167 -4.34 7.70 -3.03
CA TYR A 167 -5.09 7.94 -4.26
C TYR A 167 -6.11 6.84 -4.55
N ALA A 168 -5.71 5.57 -4.43
CA ALA A 168 -6.61 4.45 -4.69
C ALA A 168 -7.79 4.43 -3.71
N THR A 169 -7.51 4.58 -2.41
CA THR A 169 -8.54 4.59 -1.36
C THR A 169 -9.52 5.73 -1.57
N THR A 170 -9.03 6.94 -1.85
CA THR A 170 -9.87 8.11 -2.05
C THR A 170 -10.72 8.00 -3.30
N ALA A 171 -10.15 7.54 -4.42
CA ALA A 171 -10.92 7.29 -5.64
C ALA A 171 -12.06 6.30 -5.42
N LEU A 172 -11.82 5.22 -4.65
CA LEU A 172 -12.85 4.23 -4.32
C LEU A 172 -13.95 4.81 -3.43
N ILE A 173 -13.58 5.65 -2.46
CA ILE A 173 -14.52 6.35 -1.60
C ILE A 173 -15.38 7.32 -2.42
N GLU A 174 -14.75 8.16 -3.24
CA GLU A 174 -15.43 9.12 -4.12
C GLU A 174 -16.39 8.43 -5.11
N SER A 175 -16.07 7.18 -5.48
CA SER A 175 -16.92 6.33 -6.34
C SER A 175 -18.06 5.62 -5.58
N GLY A 176 -18.25 5.85 -4.28
CA GLY A 176 -19.32 5.24 -3.48
C GLY A 176 -19.08 3.78 -3.08
N TYR A 177 -17.82 3.34 -3.06
CA TYR A 177 -17.44 1.96 -2.70
C TYR A 177 -17.00 1.85 -1.24
N GLU A 178 -17.44 2.77 -0.35
CA GLU A 178 -16.96 2.86 1.03
C GLU A 178 -17.16 1.56 1.81
N ARG A 179 -18.28 0.85 1.58
CA ARG A 179 -18.57 -0.41 2.29
C ARG A 179 -17.47 -1.46 2.06
N TYR A 180 -16.95 -1.54 0.84
CA TYR A 180 -15.95 -2.52 0.45
C TYR A 180 -14.57 -2.12 0.97
N VAL A 181 -14.23 -0.84 0.88
CA VAL A 181 -13.02 -0.26 1.47
C VAL A 181 -12.99 -0.53 2.98
N VAL A 182 -14.11 -0.29 3.66
CA VAL A 182 -14.22 -0.53 5.10
C VAL A 182 -14.09 -2.01 5.45
N ALA A 183 -14.78 -2.89 4.73
CA ALA A 183 -14.68 -4.34 4.93
C ALA A 183 -13.24 -4.85 4.72
N HIS A 184 -12.58 -4.37 3.67
CA HIS A 184 -11.19 -4.70 3.36
C HIS A 184 -10.27 -4.33 4.53
N TYR A 185 -10.33 -3.08 4.99
CA TYR A 185 -9.45 -2.63 6.06
C TYR A 185 -9.78 -3.24 7.41
N LYS A 186 -11.06 -3.43 7.77
CA LYS A 186 -11.42 -4.17 8.99
C LYS A 186 -10.79 -5.56 8.98
N SER A 187 -10.96 -6.32 7.89
CA SER A 187 -10.37 -7.65 7.73
C SER A 187 -8.85 -7.64 7.88
N ARG A 188 -8.20 -6.60 7.36
CA ARG A 188 -6.76 -6.46 7.37
C ARG A 188 -6.20 -6.06 8.74
N PHE A 189 -6.88 -5.17 9.48
CA PHE A 189 -6.51 -4.77 10.83
C PHE A 189 -6.87 -5.82 11.89
N SER A 190 -7.84 -6.69 11.63
CA SER A 190 -8.15 -7.87 12.47
C SER A 190 -7.08 -8.96 12.43
N ASP A 191 -6.24 -8.98 11.38
CA ASP A 191 -5.11 -9.90 11.30
C ASP A 191 -3.96 -9.35 12.14
N ASN A 192 -3.93 -9.73 13.42
CA ASN A 192 -2.93 -9.31 14.43
C ASN A 192 -1.45 -9.50 13.99
N LYS A 193 -1.20 -10.14 12.84
CA LYS A 193 0.13 -10.34 12.26
C LYS A 193 0.66 -9.15 11.45
N LEU A 194 -0.21 -8.29 10.91
CA LEU A 194 0.24 -7.14 10.12
C LEU A 194 0.81 -6.01 10.98
N CYS A 195 0.39 -5.96 12.24
CA CYS A 195 0.87 -5.03 13.26
C CYS A 195 1.50 -5.77 14.44
N GLN A 196 2.19 -6.89 14.18
CA GLN A 196 2.78 -7.74 15.22
C GLN A 196 4.07 -7.13 15.79
N ALA A 197 3.89 -6.02 16.50
CA ALA A 197 4.46 -5.71 17.80
C ALA A 197 3.80 -4.39 18.23
N PRO A 198 3.61 -4.13 19.53
CA PRO A 198 3.54 -2.76 20.02
C PRO A 198 4.93 -2.16 19.77
N ILE A 199 5.21 -1.83 18.52
CA ILE A 199 6.31 -0.97 18.16
C ILE A 199 5.96 0.33 18.86
N ASN A 200 6.62 0.54 19.99
CA ASN A 200 6.60 1.83 20.65
C ASN A 200 7.27 2.78 19.67
N LEU A 201 6.49 3.39 18.77
CA LEU A 201 7.00 4.24 17.70
C LEU A 201 7.83 5.36 18.32
N ARG A 202 7.48 5.84 19.52
CA ARG A 202 8.30 6.78 20.28
C ARG A 202 9.68 6.22 20.67
N LEU A 203 9.75 4.96 21.09
CA LEU A 203 11.03 4.30 21.38
C LEU A 203 11.83 4.09 20.09
N LEU A 204 11.19 3.65 19.00
CA LEU A 204 11.86 3.55 17.70
C LEU A 204 12.41 4.90 17.25
N HIS A 205 11.61 5.96 17.25
CA HIS A 205 12.03 7.31 16.89
C HIS A 205 13.19 7.82 17.75
N ARG A 206 13.27 7.44 19.03
CA ARG A 206 14.43 7.74 19.87
C ARG A 206 15.69 6.95 19.45
N LEU A 207 15.51 5.71 18.99
CA LEU A 207 16.59 4.81 18.59
C LEU A 207 17.03 4.97 17.12
N VAL A 208 16.21 5.59 16.26
CA VAL A 208 16.54 5.91 14.85
C VAL A 208 17.87 6.64 14.73
N ARG A 209 18.22 7.49 15.70
CA ARG A 209 19.51 8.21 15.77
C ARG A 209 20.73 7.30 15.88
N ARG A 210 20.54 6.00 16.08
CA ARG A 210 21.57 4.97 16.21
C ARG A 210 21.45 3.89 15.13
N ASP A 211 20.27 3.70 14.55
CA ASP A 211 19.99 2.65 13.57
C ASP A 211 18.95 3.11 12.54
N LEU A 212 19.40 3.24 11.29
CA LEU A 212 18.57 3.66 10.17
C LEU A 212 17.55 2.60 9.73
N ASP A 213 17.75 1.32 10.04
CA ASP A 213 16.78 0.27 9.69
C ASP A 213 15.52 0.37 10.56
N LEU A 214 15.66 0.93 11.77
CA LEU A 214 14.52 1.24 12.64
C LEU A 214 13.67 2.37 12.05
N LEU A 215 14.27 3.31 11.33
CA LEU A 215 13.57 4.40 10.64
C LEU A 215 12.68 3.86 9.52
N VAL A 216 13.24 2.97 8.69
CA VAL A 216 12.50 2.27 7.64
C VAL A 216 11.33 1.48 8.24
N SER A 217 11.58 0.77 9.34
CA SER A 217 10.55 -0.03 10.02
C SER A 217 9.41 0.84 10.59
N ALA A 218 9.74 1.96 11.24
CA ALA A 218 8.76 2.92 11.76
C ALA A 218 7.93 3.54 10.61
N ALA A 219 8.60 3.99 9.55
CA ALA A 219 7.96 4.58 8.38
C ALA A 219 6.98 3.61 7.69
N ARG A 220 7.29 2.31 7.61
CA ARG A 220 6.36 1.30 7.06
C ARG A 220 5.07 1.20 7.86
N VAL A 221 5.15 1.15 9.19
CA VAL A 221 3.97 1.06 10.05
C VAL A 221 3.12 2.31 9.94
N GLU A 222 3.74 3.48 9.98
CA GLU A 222 3.00 4.74 9.89
C GLU A 222 2.40 4.96 8.50
N ALA A 223 3.11 4.62 7.43
CA ALA A 223 2.55 4.65 6.08
C ALA A 223 1.33 3.74 5.98
N TYR A 224 1.42 2.53 6.54
CA TYR A 224 0.30 1.59 6.53
C TYR A 224 -0.93 2.13 7.29
N VAL A 225 -0.74 2.74 8.46
CA VAL A 225 -1.83 3.38 9.21
C VAL A 225 -2.37 4.60 8.47
N ALA A 226 -1.50 5.47 7.96
CA ALA A 226 -1.87 6.71 7.27
C ALA A 226 -2.65 6.45 5.98
N ALA A 227 -2.27 5.43 5.20
CA ALA A 227 -2.96 5.04 3.97
C ALA A 227 -4.45 4.79 4.18
N VAL A 228 -4.84 4.34 5.38
CA VAL A 228 -6.23 4.08 5.75
C VAL A 228 -6.83 5.23 6.54
N PHE A 229 -6.09 5.77 7.49
CA PHE A 229 -6.61 6.77 8.42
C PHE A 229 -6.85 8.13 7.75
N LEU A 230 -5.98 8.57 6.83
CA LEU A 230 -6.11 9.89 6.20
C LEU A 230 -7.36 10.00 5.32
N PRO A 231 -7.65 9.06 4.40
CA PRO A 231 -8.88 9.14 3.60
C PRO A 231 -10.13 9.13 4.50
N LEU A 232 -10.15 8.32 5.56
CA LEU A 232 -11.27 8.24 6.51
C LEU A 232 -11.49 9.53 7.30
N CYS A 233 -10.42 10.30 7.58
CA CYS A 233 -10.55 11.58 8.30
C CYS A 233 -11.32 12.63 7.49
N GLY A 234 -11.30 12.55 6.15
CA GLY A 234 -12.11 13.40 5.28
C GLY A 234 -13.59 12.98 5.21
N MET A 235 -13.93 11.79 5.70
CA MET A 235 -15.26 11.20 5.53
C MET A 235 -16.17 11.44 6.73
N LYS A 236 -17.42 11.86 6.46
CA LYS A 236 -18.44 12.07 7.50
C LYS A 236 -19.40 10.88 7.68
N THR A 237 -19.18 9.77 6.97
CA THR A 237 -20.08 8.59 6.97
C THR A 237 -20.00 7.78 8.27
N LYS A 238 -21.08 7.05 8.59
CA LYS A 238 -21.14 6.17 9.78
C LYS A 238 -20.07 5.07 9.72
N GLN A 239 -19.89 4.46 8.54
CA GLN A 239 -18.96 3.37 8.30
C GLN A 239 -17.49 3.82 8.46
N ALA A 240 -17.14 5.04 8.01
CA ALA A 240 -15.81 5.59 8.19
C ALA A 240 -15.51 5.86 9.67
N LYS A 241 -16.47 6.43 10.40
CA LYS A 241 -16.37 6.62 11.86
C LYS A 241 -16.22 5.29 12.61
N GLU A 242 -16.95 4.26 12.19
CA GLU A 242 -16.82 2.91 12.77
C GLU A 242 -15.47 2.27 12.50
N LEU A 243 -14.95 2.36 11.27
CA LEU A 243 -13.62 1.84 10.95
C LEU A 243 -12.54 2.60 11.73
N ARG A 244 -12.63 3.93 11.81
CA ARG A 244 -11.73 4.74 12.62
C ARG A 244 -11.70 4.26 14.08
N LYS A 245 -12.86 4.13 14.71
CA LYS A 245 -12.98 3.62 16.09
C LYS A 245 -12.40 2.20 16.22
N PHE A 246 -12.63 1.34 15.23
CA PHE A 246 -12.08 -0.01 15.22
C PHE A 246 -10.55 0.00 15.20
N ILE A 247 -9.93 0.81 14.32
CA ILE A 247 -8.47 0.94 14.25
C ILE A 247 -7.91 1.55 15.53
N GLU A 248 -8.54 2.59 16.08
CA GLU A 248 -8.17 3.21 17.35
C GLU A 248 -8.24 2.23 18.53
N MET A 249 -9.22 1.32 18.54
CA MET A 249 -9.36 0.28 19.55
C MET A 249 -8.29 -0.81 19.41
N CYS A 250 -8.01 -1.26 18.19
CA CYS A 250 -7.02 -2.31 17.95
C CYS A 250 -5.56 -1.79 18.09
N TYR A 251 -5.31 -0.52 17.79
CA TYR A 251 -3.97 0.08 17.69
C TYR A 251 -3.89 1.49 18.29
N PRO A 252 -4.29 1.70 19.57
CA PRO A 252 -4.45 3.04 20.15
C PRO A 252 -3.15 3.84 20.18
N THR A 253 -2.02 3.19 20.47
CA THR A 253 -0.72 3.86 20.53
C THR A 253 -0.23 4.26 19.15
N GLN A 254 -0.36 3.36 18.17
CA GLN A 254 0.10 3.58 16.79
C GLN A 254 -0.72 4.64 16.08
N VAL A 255 -2.04 4.68 16.28
CA VAL A 255 -2.88 5.74 15.71
C VAL A 255 -2.47 7.09 16.29
N LYS A 256 -2.33 7.20 17.61
CA LYS A 256 -1.94 8.45 18.27
C LYS A 256 -0.55 8.93 17.82
N ASP A 257 0.42 8.03 17.76
CA ASP A 257 1.77 8.37 17.30
C ASP A 257 1.77 8.73 15.81
N CYS A 258 1.01 8.02 14.97
CA CYS A 258 0.83 8.36 13.55
C CYS A 258 0.18 9.75 13.37
N GLU A 259 -0.86 10.09 14.13
CA GLU A 259 -1.48 11.42 14.09
C GLU A 259 -0.50 12.54 14.47
N GLN A 260 0.40 12.26 15.42
CA GLN A 260 1.42 13.22 15.85
C GLN A 260 2.52 13.38 14.79
N ASN A 261 3.08 12.27 14.32
CA ASN A 261 4.23 12.25 13.41
C ASN A 261 3.85 12.62 11.97
N CYS A 262 2.65 12.24 11.54
CA CYS A 262 2.13 12.54 10.20
C CYS A 262 1.28 13.81 10.17
N ARG A 263 1.24 14.63 11.23
CA ARG A 263 0.45 15.88 11.26
C ARG A 263 0.72 16.82 10.07
N PRO A 264 1.96 17.04 9.61
CA PRO A 264 2.22 17.85 8.41
C PRO A 264 1.56 17.25 7.17
N LEU A 265 1.68 15.92 7.00
CA LEU A 265 1.04 15.20 5.90
C LEU A 265 -0.49 15.27 5.98
N MET A 266 -1.07 15.10 7.17
CA MET A 266 -2.51 15.25 7.41
C MET A 266 -3.02 16.62 6.96
N ARG A 267 -2.29 17.68 7.29
CA ARG A 267 -2.66 19.06 6.91
C ARG A 267 -2.57 19.28 5.41
N LEU A 268 -1.48 18.80 4.79
CA LEU A 268 -1.31 18.88 3.35
C LEU A 268 -2.46 18.14 2.65
N TYR A 269 -2.73 16.91 3.06
CA TYR A 269 -3.81 16.09 2.52
C TYR A 269 -5.18 16.75 2.66
N ALA A 270 -5.52 17.24 3.85
CA ALA A 270 -6.82 17.87 4.10
C ALA A 270 -7.06 19.18 3.32
N LYS A 271 -5.99 19.90 2.95
CA LYS A 271 -6.10 21.22 2.31
C LYS A 271 -5.86 21.22 0.81
N GLU A 272 -4.98 20.36 0.33
CA GLU A 272 -4.40 20.45 -1.02
C GLU A 272 -4.54 19.15 -1.83
N PHE A 273 -5.18 18.11 -1.28
CA PHE A 273 -5.30 16.83 -1.97
C PHE A 273 -5.86 16.99 -3.38
N SER A 274 -5.08 16.53 -4.35
CA SER A 274 -5.41 16.53 -5.77
C SER A 274 -4.54 15.52 -6.49
N TYR A 275 -5.00 15.08 -7.67
CA TYR A 275 -4.23 14.22 -8.58
C TYR A 275 -3.20 15.04 -9.40
N SER A 276 -2.64 16.11 -8.82
CA SER A 276 -1.75 17.04 -9.52
C SER A 276 -0.27 16.80 -9.22
N GLN A 277 0.60 17.22 -10.15
CA GLN A 277 2.05 17.20 -9.95
C GLN A 277 2.48 18.08 -8.76
N ALA A 278 1.78 19.20 -8.54
CA ALA A 278 2.05 20.10 -7.42
C ALA A 278 1.83 19.39 -6.07
N PHE A 279 0.72 18.68 -5.91
CA PHE A 279 0.46 17.90 -4.71
C PHE A 279 1.50 16.78 -4.52
N CYS A 280 1.83 16.04 -5.58
CA CYS A 280 2.87 15.00 -5.51
C CYS A 280 4.21 15.57 -5.01
N ASN A 281 4.63 16.70 -5.58
CA ASN A 281 5.89 17.36 -5.17
C ASN A 281 5.84 17.81 -3.70
N ASN A 282 4.73 18.42 -3.26
CA ASN A 282 4.55 18.85 -1.87
C ASN A 282 4.52 17.66 -0.91
N PHE A 283 3.87 16.56 -1.31
CA PHE A 283 3.82 15.32 -0.54
C PHE A 283 5.23 14.79 -0.28
N PHE A 284 6.04 14.61 -1.32
CA PHE A 284 7.40 14.09 -1.14
C PHE A 284 8.32 15.08 -0.40
N LYS A 285 8.12 16.39 -0.57
CA LYS A 285 8.84 17.40 0.22
C LYS A 285 8.55 17.25 1.72
N VAL A 286 7.28 17.13 2.09
CA VAL A 286 6.85 16.93 3.48
C VAL A 286 7.41 15.63 4.06
N MET A 287 7.35 14.53 3.31
CA MET A 287 7.90 13.24 3.74
C MET A 287 9.41 13.32 3.95
N LEU A 288 10.15 13.95 3.02
CA LEU A 288 11.60 14.10 3.15
C LEU A 288 11.99 14.96 4.37
N GLU A 289 11.37 16.12 4.53
CA GLU A 289 11.64 17.02 5.66
C GLU A 289 11.40 16.32 7.00
N ARG A 290 10.34 15.51 7.06
CA ARG A 290 10.05 14.68 8.21
C ARG A 290 11.17 13.68 8.51
N PHE A 291 11.59 12.88 7.53
CA PHE A 291 12.65 11.87 7.74
C PHE A 291 14.01 12.50 8.09
N ILE A 292 14.34 13.65 7.48
CA ILE A 292 15.56 14.40 7.83
C ILE A 292 15.51 14.84 9.30
N LYS A 293 14.35 15.24 9.82
CA LYS A 293 14.19 15.64 11.22
C LYS A 293 14.42 14.48 12.19
N GLU A 294 14.09 13.25 11.79
CA GLU A 294 14.20 12.07 12.65
C GLU A 294 15.65 11.58 12.81
N ILE A 295 16.51 11.85 11.83
CA ILE A 295 17.95 11.49 11.93
C ILE A 295 18.81 12.57 12.58
N LYS A 296 18.30 13.81 12.71
CA LYS A 296 18.95 14.91 13.46
C LYS A 296 18.87 14.69 14.98
#